data_AF-A0A090WNZ7-F1
#
_entry.id   AF-A0A090WNZ7-F1
#
_cell.length_a   1.000
_cell.length_b   1.000
_cell.length_c   1.000
_cell.angle_alpha   90.00
_cell.angle_beta   90.00
_cell.angle_gamma   90.00
#
_symmetry.space_group_name_H-M   'P 1'
#
loop_
_entity.id
_entity.type
_entity.pdbx_description
1 polymer ?
#
loop_
_entity_poly.entity_id
_entity_poly.type
_entity_poly.pdbx_seq_one_letter_code
_entity_poly.pdbx_strand_id
1 'polypeptide(L)'
;MVSLDIVRIGTSGSLQSDIPVNSFLMSSHGMDINGMLHAYQTEHISHPDIEDAFVAHSDWDKNKSTPVIVEKSNELAEKFKDENVKLHQGITVTANGFYGPQGRVLRLPLRDSELNNKIDSFKFNDYRITNLEMETSAIYGLSKLLGGHRAVSLNAIIANRANGTFSENPEKIVNSLIQFSLDKIIA
;
A
#
# COMPACT_ATOMS: atom_id res chain seq x y z
N MET A 1 18.48 -19.67 9.46
CA MET A 1 18.33 -19.12 8.09
C MET A 1 18.77 -17.66 8.11
N VAL A 2 19.27 -17.16 7.00
CA VAL A 2 19.62 -15.74 6.85
C VAL A 2 18.37 -14.98 6.40
N SER A 3 18.01 -13.90 7.10
CA SER A 3 16.91 -13.00 6.70
C SER A 3 17.39 -11.99 5.65
N LEU A 4 16.56 -11.71 4.65
CA LEU A 4 16.82 -10.68 3.65
C LEU A 4 16.14 -9.35 4.03
N ASP A 5 16.77 -8.24 3.63
CA ASP A 5 16.16 -6.91 3.59
C ASP A 5 15.60 -6.67 2.19
N ILE A 6 14.29 -6.49 2.08
CA ILE A 6 13.57 -6.32 0.81
C ILE A 6 12.95 -4.93 0.78
N VAL A 7 13.43 -4.08 -0.13
CA VAL A 7 12.98 -2.70 -0.27
C VAL A 7 12.29 -2.55 -1.61
N ARG A 8 10.96 -2.42 -1.60
CA ARG A 8 10.22 -2.04 -2.80
C ARG A 8 10.31 -0.53 -2.99
N ILE A 9 10.71 -0.11 -4.20
CA ILE A 9 10.66 1.28 -4.64
C ILE A 9 9.70 1.33 -5.82
N GLY A 10 8.57 2.01 -5.65
CA GLY A 10 7.50 2.05 -6.64
C GLY A 10 6.86 3.42 -6.77
N THR A 11 5.77 3.46 -7.53
CA THR A 11 4.90 4.62 -7.64
C THR A 11 3.50 4.25 -7.18
N SER A 12 2.75 5.21 -6.66
CA SER A 12 1.35 5.00 -6.34
C SER A 12 0.53 6.28 -6.50
N GLY A 13 -0.80 6.11 -6.48
CA GLY A 13 -1.74 7.22 -6.39
C GLY A 13 -2.21 7.38 -4.94
N SER A 14 -2.11 8.58 -4.40
CA SER A 14 -2.71 8.94 -3.11
C SER A 14 -4.24 8.96 -3.21
N LEU A 15 -4.88 8.52 -2.13
CA LEU A 15 -6.32 8.55 -1.89
C LEU A 15 -6.72 9.64 -0.87
N GLN A 16 -5.73 10.36 -0.32
CA GLN A 16 -5.92 11.32 0.75
C GLN A 16 -5.50 12.73 0.30
N SER A 17 -6.36 13.73 0.55
CA SER A 17 -6.12 15.11 0.12
C SER A 17 -4.90 15.75 0.80
N ASP A 18 -4.53 15.29 2.00
CA ASP A 18 -3.37 15.76 2.78
C ASP A 18 -2.03 15.10 2.38
N ILE A 19 -2.03 14.20 1.40
CA ILE A 19 -0.81 13.56 0.86
C ILE A 19 -0.56 14.08 -0.56
N PRO A 20 0.28 15.11 -0.75
CA PRO A 20 0.45 15.77 -2.05
C PRO A 20 1.21 14.88 -3.05
N VAL A 21 1.07 15.18 -4.35
CA VAL A 21 2.00 14.64 -5.36
C VAL A 21 3.42 15.13 -5.09
N ASN A 22 4.41 14.43 -5.65
CA ASN A 22 5.83 14.69 -5.38
C ASN A 22 6.24 14.51 -3.90
N SER A 23 5.52 13.64 -3.19
CA SER A 23 5.88 13.21 -1.83
C SER A 23 6.29 11.74 -1.81
N PHE A 24 6.94 11.35 -0.72
CA PHE A 24 7.27 9.96 -0.43
C PHE A 24 6.29 9.37 0.58
N LEU A 25 5.93 8.11 0.37
CA LEU A 25 5.09 7.34 1.26
C LEU A 25 5.74 5.99 1.55
N MET A 26 5.77 5.60 2.82
CA MET A 26 6.07 4.24 3.25
C MET A 26 4.78 3.55 3.70
N SER A 27 4.42 2.45 3.04
CA SER A 27 3.25 1.67 3.43
C SER A 27 3.44 1.14 4.86
N SER A 28 2.56 1.48 5.80
CA SER A 28 2.60 0.85 7.13
C SER A 28 2.10 -0.58 7.05
N HIS A 29 1.08 -0.81 6.22
CA HIS A 29 0.52 -2.12 5.90
C HIS A 29 0.23 -2.22 4.40
N GLY A 30 0.25 -3.44 3.87
CA GLY A 30 -0.31 -3.78 2.56
C GLY A 30 -1.60 -4.58 2.73
N MET A 31 -2.68 -4.13 2.08
CA MET A 31 -3.97 -4.82 2.07
C MET A 31 -4.15 -5.57 0.75
N ASP A 32 -4.13 -6.90 0.81
CA ASP A 32 -4.48 -7.78 -0.31
C ASP A 32 -6.01 -7.84 -0.46
N ILE A 33 -6.53 -7.20 -1.50
CA ILE A 33 -7.95 -7.30 -1.88
C ILE A 33 -8.20 -8.24 -3.07
N ASN A 34 -7.15 -8.89 -3.56
CA ASN A 34 -7.19 -9.72 -4.75
C ASN A 34 -7.11 -11.23 -4.46
N GLY A 35 -6.72 -11.60 -3.24
CA GLY A 35 -6.80 -12.96 -2.74
C GLY A 35 -5.56 -13.81 -2.96
N MET A 36 -4.43 -13.21 -3.38
CA MET A 36 -3.20 -13.96 -3.60
C MET A 36 -2.69 -14.60 -2.30
N LEU A 37 -2.75 -13.90 -1.18
CA LEU A 37 -2.26 -14.39 0.11
C LEU A 37 -3.11 -15.54 0.67
N HIS A 38 -4.35 -15.72 0.21
CA HIS A 38 -5.19 -16.87 0.57
C HIS A 38 -4.66 -18.21 0.03
N ALA A 39 -3.65 -18.20 -0.84
CA ALA A 39 -2.92 -19.40 -1.23
C ALA A 39 -2.01 -19.94 -0.10
N TYR A 40 -1.85 -19.20 1.01
CA TYR A 40 -0.94 -19.52 2.10
C TYR A 40 -1.64 -19.39 3.47
N GLN A 41 -1.00 -19.92 4.52
CA GLN A 41 -1.43 -19.77 5.91
C GLN A 41 -1.02 -18.39 6.44
N THR A 42 -1.98 -17.50 6.66
CA THR A 42 -1.74 -16.07 6.95
C THR A 42 -2.10 -15.64 8.36
N GLU A 43 -2.63 -16.55 9.19
CA GLU A 43 -3.24 -16.26 10.49
C GLU A 43 -2.30 -15.57 11.48
N HIS A 44 -0.98 -15.78 11.33
CA HIS A 44 0.05 -15.22 12.19
C HIS A 44 0.64 -13.89 11.67
N ILE A 45 0.21 -13.42 10.49
CA ILE A 45 0.66 -12.18 9.86
C ILE A 45 -0.49 -11.21 9.53
N SER A 46 -1.72 -11.70 9.60
CA SER A 46 -2.95 -10.95 9.36
C SER A 46 -3.32 -10.07 10.55
N HIS A 47 -4.21 -9.10 10.30
CA HIS A 47 -4.70 -8.15 11.30
C HIS A 47 -6.23 -8.19 11.32
N PRO A 48 -6.85 -9.24 11.90
CA PRO A 48 -8.28 -9.52 11.76
C PRO A 48 -9.16 -8.35 12.23
N ASP A 49 -8.79 -7.64 13.29
CA ASP A 49 -9.56 -6.48 13.76
C ASP A 49 -9.69 -5.38 12.70
N ILE A 50 -8.62 -5.13 11.93
CA ILE A 50 -8.62 -4.13 10.86
C ILE A 50 -9.34 -4.67 9.62
N GLU A 51 -9.13 -5.95 9.31
CA GLU A 51 -9.76 -6.65 8.17
C GLU A 51 -11.29 -6.70 8.33
N ASP A 52 -11.77 -7.13 9.49
CA ASP A 52 -13.20 -7.22 9.82
C ASP A 52 -13.86 -5.82 9.82
N ALA A 53 -13.17 -4.82 10.38
CA ALA A 53 -13.64 -3.44 10.33
C ALA A 53 -13.76 -2.92 8.89
N PHE A 54 -12.78 -3.24 8.03
CA PHE A 54 -12.82 -2.85 6.62
C PHE A 54 -13.95 -3.57 5.86
N VAL A 55 -14.13 -4.87 6.09
CA VAL A 55 -15.22 -5.66 5.49
C VAL A 55 -16.58 -5.09 5.87
N ALA A 56 -16.78 -4.76 7.15
CA ALA A 56 -18.01 -4.16 7.64
C ALA A 56 -18.24 -2.74 7.07
N HIS A 57 -17.20 -1.89 7.03
CA HIS A 57 -17.30 -0.53 6.50
C HIS A 57 -17.58 -0.49 5.00
N SER A 58 -16.97 -1.40 4.23
CA SER A 58 -17.05 -1.38 2.77
C SER A 58 -18.25 -2.13 2.18
N ASP A 59 -19.04 -2.81 3.03
CA ASP A 59 -20.06 -3.77 2.58
C ASP A 59 -19.44 -4.75 1.55
N TRP A 60 -18.35 -5.39 1.95
CA TRP A 60 -17.50 -6.15 1.02
C TRP A 60 -18.28 -7.29 0.37
N ASP A 61 -18.25 -7.37 -0.97
CA ASP A 61 -18.93 -8.42 -1.72
C ASP A 61 -18.38 -9.79 -1.31
N LYS A 62 -19.23 -10.65 -0.74
CA LYS A 62 -18.90 -12.01 -0.30
C LYS A 62 -18.35 -12.93 -1.39
N ASN A 63 -18.50 -12.56 -2.67
CA ASN A 63 -17.92 -13.31 -3.79
C ASN A 63 -16.46 -12.93 -4.06
N LYS A 64 -15.96 -11.85 -3.45
CA LYS A 64 -14.54 -11.46 -3.49
C LYS A 64 -13.79 -12.16 -2.37
N SER A 65 -12.50 -12.35 -2.58
CA SER A 65 -11.59 -12.79 -1.51
C SER A 65 -11.66 -11.83 -0.33
N THR A 66 -11.70 -12.38 0.89
CA THR A 66 -11.64 -11.58 2.11
C THR A 66 -10.31 -10.81 2.15
N PRO A 67 -10.29 -9.52 2.48
CA PRO A 67 -9.05 -8.76 2.54
C PRO A 67 -8.08 -9.33 3.58
N VAL A 68 -6.77 -9.34 3.27
CA VAL A 68 -5.71 -9.70 4.23
C VAL A 68 -4.77 -8.51 4.36
N ILE A 69 -4.55 -8.05 5.59
CA ILE A 69 -3.71 -6.89 5.91
C ILE A 69 -2.44 -7.37 6.58
N VAL A 70 -1.30 -7.01 6.00
CA VAL A 70 0.02 -7.40 6.51
C VAL A 70 0.84 -6.15 6.77
N GLU A 71 1.47 -6.05 7.94
CA GLU A 71 2.34 -4.93 8.31
C GLU A 71 3.73 -5.02 7.65
N LYS A 72 4.41 -3.86 7.53
CA LYS A 72 5.84 -3.79 7.17
C LYS A 72 6.74 -4.36 8.27
N SER A 73 8.04 -4.52 7.97
CA SER A 73 9.06 -4.70 9.02
C SER A 73 9.36 -3.37 9.71
N ASN A 74 9.09 -3.29 11.01
CA ASN A 74 9.45 -2.10 11.79
C ASN A 74 10.97 -1.92 11.90
N GLU A 75 11.73 -2.99 12.09
CA GLU A 75 13.20 -2.94 12.14
C GLU A 75 13.81 -2.34 10.86
N LEU A 76 13.39 -2.82 9.68
CA LEU A 76 13.88 -2.27 8.41
C LEU A 76 13.37 -0.84 8.17
N ALA A 77 12.15 -0.52 8.59
CA ALA A 77 11.59 0.81 8.45
C ALA A 77 12.34 1.89 9.24
N GLU A 78 12.90 1.54 10.41
CA GLU A 78 13.70 2.48 11.21
C GLU A 78 14.90 3.03 10.42
N LYS A 79 15.52 2.22 9.55
CA LYS A 79 16.64 2.67 8.71
C LYS A 79 16.27 3.82 7.77
N PHE A 80 15.00 3.93 7.39
CA PHE A 80 14.51 4.97 6.48
C PHE A 80 14.01 6.23 7.19
N LYS A 81 14.11 6.32 8.53
CA LYS A 81 13.83 7.57 9.23
C LYS A 81 14.84 8.63 8.82
N ASP A 82 14.34 9.83 8.62
CA ASP A 82 15.13 10.99 8.24
C ASP A 82 14.44 12.26 8.75
N GLU A 83 15.19 13.14 9.40
CA GLU A 83 14.66 14.39 9.94
C GLU A 83 14.30 15.40 8.83
N ASN A 84 14.94 15.28 7.67
CA ASN A 84 14.78 16.19 6.53
C ASN A 84 13.81 15.63 5.47
N VAL A 85 13.51 14.32 5.50
CA VAL A 85 12.63 13.67 4.53
C VAL A 85 11.38 13.13 5.22
N LYS A 86 10.23 13.76 4.93
CA LYS A 86 8.93 13.28 5.42
C LYS A 86 8.47 12.06 4.62
N LEU A 87 8.31 10.93 5.32
CA LEU A 87 7.63 9.76 4.80
C LEU A 87 6.18 9.74 5.32
N HIS A 88 5.21 9.92 4.42
CA HIS A 88 3.81 9.66 4.74
C HIS A 88 3.62 8.16 5.03
N GLN A 89 2.65 7.80 5.88
CA GLN A 89 2.38 6.42 6.24
C GLN A 89 0.89 6.11 6.30
N GLY A 90 0.54 4.87 5.99
CA GLY A 90 -0.83 4.33 6.06
C GLY A 90 -0.96 2.98 5.35
N ILE A 91 -2.20 2.51 5.25
CA ILE A 91 -2.52 1.25 4.59
C ILE A 91 -2.51 1.46 3.07
N THR A 92 -1.71 0.67 2.38
CA THR A 92 -1.67 0.62 0.92
C THR A 92 -2.60 -0.48 0.42
N VAL A 93 -3.55 -0.15 -0.45
CA VAL A 93 -4.38 -1.16 -1.13
C VAL A 93 -3.62 -1.74 -2.31
N THR A 94 -3.52 -3.06 -2.36
CA THR A 94 -2.86 -3.80 -3.45
C THR A 94 -3.91 -4.45 -4.37
N ALA A 95 -4.10 -3.85 -5.55
CA ALA A 95 -5.05 -4.30 -6.56
C ALA A 95 -4.39 -5.25 -7.59
N ASN A 96 -5.14 -6.20 -8.14
CA ASN A 96 -4.66 -7.13 -9.18
C ASN A 96 -4.80 -6.61 -10.62
N GLY A 97 -4.91 -5.31 -10.80
CA GLY A 97 -4.97 -4.69 -12.12
C GLY A 97 -5.12 -3.19 -12.01
N PHE A 98 -5.00 -2.49 -13.15
CA PHE A 98 -4.97 -1.02 -13.17
C PHE A 98 -6.34 -0.36 -13.42
N TYR A 99 -7.25 -1.01 -14.16
CA TYR A 99 -8.53 -0.40 -14.55
C TYR A 99 -9.63 -0.68 -13.52
N GLY A 100 -10.56 -1.59 -13.84
CA GLY A 100 -11.68 -1.97 -12.97
C GLY A 100 -11.28 -2.33 -11.54
N PRO A 101 -10.19 -3.09 -11.30
CA PRO A 101 -9.71 -3.39 -9.94
C PRO A 101 -9.33 -2.16 -9.09
N GLN A 102 -9.08 -1.01 -9.71
CA GLN A 102 -8.80 0.26 -9.03
C GLN A 102 -9.95 1.26 -9.19
N GLY A 103 -11.15 0.79 -9.59
CA GLY A 103 -12.34 1.59 -9.80
C GLY A 103 -12.28 2.55 -10.99
N ARG A 104 -11.46 2.26 -12.02
CA ARG A 104 -11.47 3.05 -13.26
C ARG A 104 -12.43 2.47 -14.28
N VAL A 105 -13.34 3.31 -14.78
CA VAL A 105 -14.27 2.97 -15.87
C VAL A 105 -13.72 3.44 -17.20
N LEU A 106 -13.64 2.54 -18.19
CA LEU A 106 -13.28 2.89 -19.58
C LEU A 106 -14.46 2.63 -20.53
N ARG A 107 -15.05 1.43 -20.48
CA ARG A 107 -16.30 1.08 -21.21
C ARG A 107 -17.20 0.15 -20.41
N LEU A 108 -16.62 -0.75 -19.61
CA LEU A 108 -17.35 -1.68 -18.76
C LEU A 108 -17.71 -1.01 -17.43
N PRO A 109 -18.95 -1.17 -16.94
CA PRO A 109 -19.33 -0.65 -15.62
C PRO A 109 -18.60 -1.43 -14.51
N LEU A 110 -18.38 -0.76 -13.38
CA LEU A 110 -17.87 -1.42 -12.18
C LEU A 110 -18.98 -2.25 -11.52
N ARG A 111 -18.58 -3.31 -10.84
CA ARG A 111 -19.49 -4.10 -10.01
C ARG A 111 -20.06 -3.27 -8.86
N ASP A 112 -19.19 -2.49 -8.23
CA ASP A 112 -19.52 -1.50 -7.20
C ASP A 112 -18.84 -0.19 -7.60
N SER A 113 -19.63 0.82 -7.97
CA SER A 113 -19.12 2.15 -8.36
C SER A 113 -18.65 2.97 -7.16
N GLU A 114 -19.13 2.66 -5.96
CA GLU A 114 -18.84 3.40 -4.74
C GLU A 114 -17.67 2.81 -3.95
N LEU A 115 -17.14 1.65 -4.37
CA LEU A 115 -16.10 0.95 -3.62
C LEU A 115 -14.88 1.82 -3.31
N ASN A 116 -14.42 2.63 -4.27
CA ASN A 116 -13.30 3.54 -4.02
C ASN A 116 -13.65 4.60 -2.96
N ASN A 117 -14.85 5.17 -2.99
CA ASN A 117 -15.28 6.14 -1.97
C ASN A 117 -15.30 5.49 -0.56
N LYS A 118 -15.72 4.21 -0.49
CA LYS A 118 -15.69 3.43 0.76
C LYS A 118 -14.25 3.17 1.22
N ILE A 119 -13.36 2.80 0.30
CA ILE A 119 -11.92 2.61 0.57
C ILE A 119 -11.28 3.90 1.07
N ASP A 120 -11.51 5.01 0.38
CA ASP A 120 -10.89 6.32 0.66
C ASP A 120 -11.33 6.89 2.03
N SER A 121 -12.56 6.59 2.43
CA SER A 121 -13.16 7.03 3.71
C SER A 121 -12.90 6.09 4.88
N PHE A 122 -12.30 4.91 4.66
CA PHE A 122 -12.06 3.94 5.73
C PHE A 122 -11.06 4.47 6.76
N LYS A 123 -11.46 4.38 8.03
CA LYS A 123 -10.62 4.64 9.20
C LYS A 123 -10.93 3.64 10.30
N PHE A 124 -9.89 3.13 10.94
CA PHE A 124 -9.99 2.26 12.11
C PHE A 124 -8.89 2.64 13.09
N ASN A 125 -9.26 3.23 14.23
CA ASN A 125 -8.32 3.89 15.15
C ASN A 125 -7.43 4.90 14.38
N ASP A 126 -6.11 4.78 14.51
CA ASP A 126 -5.12 5.60 13.79
C ASP A 126 -4.81 5.08 12.38
N TYR A 127 -5.40 3.96 11.97
CA TYR A 127 -5.21 3.40 10.64
C TYR A 127 -6.17 4.00 9.62
N ARG A 128 -5.63 4.40 8.48
CA ARG A 128 -6.39 4.84 7.30
C ARG A 128 -5.75 4.29 6.04
N ILE A 129 -6.54 4.16 4.99
CA ILE A 129 -6.03 3.82 3.66
C ILE A 129 -5.49 5.08 2.99
N THR A 130 -4.25 5.03 2.51
CA THR A 130 -3.54 6.23 2.02
C THR A 130 -3.33 6.26 0.52
N ASN A 131 -3.13 5.10 -0.08
CA ASN A 131 -2.73 4.99 -1.47
C ASN A 131 -3.06 3.60 -2.00
N LEU A 132 -2.94 3.47 -3.31
CA LEU A 132 -3.23 2.22 -4.00
C LEU A 132 -2.21 1.97 -5.12
N GLU A 133 -1.77 0.71 -5.18
CA GLU A 133 -0.78 0.14 -6.09
C GLU A 133 -1.07 -1.36 -6.26
N MET A 134 -0.08 -2.18 -6.65
CA MET A 134 -0.33 -3.54 -7.14
C MET A 134 0.58 -4.64 -6.56
N GLU A 135 1.50 -4.35 -5.64
CA GLU A 135 2.49 -5.35 -5.19
C GLU A 135 2.75 -5.42 -3.67
N THR A 136 2.40 -4.39 -2.89
CA THR A 136 2.88 -4.26 -1.51
C THR A 136 2.43 -5.40 -0.59
N SER A 137 1.15 -5.79 -0.62
CA SER A 137 0.63 -6.85 0.25
C SER A 137 1.34 -8.18 0.02
N ALA A 138 1.61 -8.53 -1.25
CA ALA A 138 2.33 -9.72 -1.64
C ALA A 138 3.75 -9.73 -1.07
N ILE A 139 4.46 -8.61 -1.22
CA ILE A 139 5.84 -8.47 -0.74
C ILE A 139 5.88 -8.62 0.78
N TYR A 140 4.98 -7.98 1.51
CA TYR A 140 4.96 -8.08 2.98
C TYR A 140 4.56 -9.47 3.46
N GLY A 141 3.50 -10.03 2.88
CA GLY A 141 3.03 -11.37 3.22
C GLY A 141 4.08 -12.43 2.97
N LEU A 142 4.60 -12.55 1.74
CA LEU A 142 5.60 -13.55 1.40
C LEU A 142 6.91 -13.35 2.17
N SER A 143 7.32 -12.11 2.45
CA SER A 143 8.52 -11.87 3.26
C SER A 143 8.40 -12.47 4.66
N LYS A 144 7.25 -12.27 5.33
CA LYS A 144 7.01 -12.86 6.65
C LYS A 144 6.90 -14.38 6.58
N LEU A 145 6.17 -14.92 5.59
CA LEU A 145 5.95 -16.36 5.42
C LEU A 145 7.22 -17.14 5.05
N LEU A 146 8.14 -16.54 4.28
CA LEU A 146 9.38 -17.17 3.84
C LEU A 146 10.51 -17.04 4.88
N GLY A 147 10.18 -17.30 6.15
CA GLY A 147 11.17 -17.31 7.22
C GLY A 147 11.53 -15.93 7.78
N GLY A 148 10.56 -15.00 7.80
CA GLY A 148 10.70 -13.72 8.49
C GLY A 148 11.66 -12.74 7.84
N HIS A 149 11.70 -12.70 6.50
CA HIS A 149 12.37 -11.61 5.78
C HIS A 149 11.76 -10.26 6.15
N ARG A 150 12.58 -9.22 6.10
CA ARG A 150 12.20 -7.87 6.50
C ARG A 150 11.88 -7.08 5.23
N ALA A 151 10.68 -6.54 5.14
CA ALA A 151 10.26 -5.80 3.95
C ALA A 151 9.68 -4.43 4.29
N VAL A 152 9.98 -3.47 3.41
CA VAL A 152 9.35 -2.14 3.37
C VAL A 152 8.98 -1.79 1.93
N SER A 153 8.02 -0.90 1.77
CA SER A 153 7.56 -0.44 0.45
C SER A 153 7.48 1.08 0.48
N LEU A 154 8.30 1.68 -0.37
CA LEU A 154 8.42 3.09 -0.60
C LEU A 154 7.75 3.44 -1.92
N ASN A 155 6.98 4.51 -1.91
CA ASN A 155 6.18 4.94 -3.04
C ASN A 155 6.42 6.43 -3.31
N ALA A 156 6.75 6.74 -4.56
CA ALA A 156 6.68 8.10 -5.07
C ALA A 156 5.21 8.38 -5.44
N ILE A 157 4.62 9.41 -4.84
CA ILE A 157 3.23 9.80 -5.12
C ILE A 157 3.21 10.62 -6.42
N ILE A 158 2.79 9.99 -7.50
CA ILE A 158 2.75 10.60 -8.85
C ILE A 158 1.36 11.15 -9.22
N ALA A 159 0.34 10.74 -8.47
CA ALA A 159 -1.03 11.22 -8.62
C ALA A 159 -1.70 11.32 -7.25
N ASN A 160 -2.61 12.28 -7.09
CA ASN A 160 -3.51 12.36 -5.96
C ASN A 160 -4.94 12.33 -6.50
N ARG A 161 -5.66 11.25 -6.20
CA ARG A 161 -7.02 11.02 -6.70
C ARG A 161 -8.03 11.93 -6.03
N ALA A 162 -7.90 12.14 -4.72
CA ALA A 162 -8.78 13.02 -3.96
C ALA A 162 -8.74 14.46 -4.48
N ASN A 163 -7.56 14.94 -4.88
CA ASN A 163 -7.36 16.30 -5.38
C ASN A 163 -7.41 16.40 -6.92
N GLY A 164 -7.43 15.28 -7.64
CA GLY A 164 -7.36 15.26 -9.12
C GLY A 164 -6.04 15.80 -9.70
N THR A 165 -4.96 15.80 -8.92
CA THR A 165 -3.66 16.36 -9.32
C THR A 165 -2.66 15.29 -9.74
N PHE A 166 -1.78 15.62 -10.68
CA PHE A 166 -0.73 14.74 -11.18
C PHE A 166 0.63 15.43 -11.08
N SER A 167 1.69 14.65 -10.89
CA SER A 167 3.06 15.18 -10.98
C SER A 167 3.36 15.60 -12.41
N GLU A 168 3.83 16.83 -12.60
CA GLU A 168 4.31 17.34 -13.90
C GLU A 168 5.63 16.70 -14.32
N ASN A 169 6.41 16.20 -13.36
CA ASN A 169 7.67 15.50 -13.61
C ASN A 169 7.79 14.25 -12.73
N PRO A 170 7.07 13.15 -13.08
CA PRO A 170 7.08 11.90 -12.32
C PRO A 170 8.47 11.28 -12.23
N GLU A 171 9.29 11.44 -13.27
CA GLU A 171 10.66 10.90 -13.31
C GLU A 171 11.53 11.52 -12.22
N LYS A 172 11.42 12.83 -11.98
CA LYS A 172 12.18 13.52 -10.93
C LYS A 172 11.90 12.97 -9.54
N ILE A 173 10.63 12.75 -9.20
CA ILE A 173 10.28 12.22 -7.86
C ILE A 173 10.69 10.75 -7.71
N VAL A 174 10.58 9.95 -8.79
CA VAL A 174 11.06 8.56 -8.79
C VAL A 174 12.56 8.50 -8.59
N ASN A 175 13.35 9.29 -9.33
CA ASN A 175 14.80 9.34 -9.20
C ASN A 175 15.23 9.81 -7.80
N SER A 176 14.50 10.78 -7.23
CA SER A 176 14.73 11.26 -5.87
C SER A 176 14.46 10.15 -4.84
N LEU A 177 13.42 9.35 -5.03
CA LEU A 177 13.13 8.23 -4.13
C LEU A 177 14.17 7.12 -4.24
N ILE A 178 14.65 6.82 -5.45
CA ILE A 178 15.72 5.85 -5.69
C ILE A 178 16.97 6.29 -4.94
N GLN A 179 17.41 7.55 -5.12
CA GLN A 179 18.60 8.08 -4.46
C GLN A 179 18.47 8.00 -2.93
N PHE A 180 17.36 8.53 -2.39
CA PHE A 180 17.06 8.45 -0.95
C PHE A 180 17.12 7.01 -0.43
N SER A 181 16.55 6.06 -1.17
CA SER A 181 16.51 4.67 -0.74
C SER A 181 17.92 4.06 -0.72
N LEU A 182 18.74 4.31 -1.74
CA LEU A 182 20.10 3.82 -1.79
C LEU A 182 20.96 4.40 -0.66
N ASP A 183 20.84 5.70 -0.41
CA ASP A 183 21.56 6.39 0.68
C ASP A 183 21.22 5.78 2.05
N LYS A 184 19.95 5.42 2.28
CA LYS A 184 19.49 4.76 3.52
C LYS A 184 19.88 3.29 3.64
N ILE A 185 20.09 2.60 2.52
CA ILE A 185 20.51 1.19 2.52
C ILE A 185 21.99 1.05 2.87
N ILE A 186 22.82 2.01 2.47
CA ILE A 186 24.29 1.96 2.69
C ILE A 186 24.77 2.60 4.00
N ALA A 187 23.93 3.41 4.65
CA ALA A 187 24.22 4.07 5.93
C ALA A 187 24.22 3.08 7.10
#